data_AF-A0A7Y5J5N3-F1
#
_entry.id   AF-A0A7Y5J5N3-F1
#
_cell.length_a   1.000
_cell.length_b   1.000
_cell.length_c   1.000
_cell.angle_alpha   90.00
_cell.angle_beta   90.00
_cell.angle_gamma   90.00
#
_symmetry.space_group_name_H-M   'P 1'
#
loop_
_entity.id
_entity.type
_entity.pdbx_description
1 polymer ?
#
loop_
_entity_poly.entity_id
_entity_poly.type
_entity_poly.pdbx_seq_one_letter_code
_entity_poly.pdbx_strand_id
1 'polypeptide(L)'
;MEQLLFSLCVGGLLGLAGQAIRAVVGIKKTFDNPEVTVKNFSEKFEGKRFFISLMIGFTAGMLAILLTDPAQYKDSMPSNEIISGIIAAGYSGADFIEGFIRKKVPLQ
;
A
#
# COMPACT_ATOMS: atom_id res chain seq x y z
N MET A 1 -14.19 -21.45 -0.41
CA MET A 1 -12.73 -21.37 -0.18
C MET A 1 -12.04 -20.68 -1.36
N GLU A 2 -12.24 -21.14 -2.60
CA GLU A 2 -11.61 -20.54 -3.79
C GLU A 2 -11.96 -19.07 -4.00
N GLN A 3 -13.24 -18.69 -3.84
CA GLN A 3 -13.67 -17.29 -3.94
C GLN A 3 -13.01 -16.37 -2.90
N LEU A 4 -12.82 -16.85 -1.67
CA LEU A 4 -12.17 -16.08 -0.61
C LEU A 4 -10.70 -15.82 -0.96
N LEU A 5 -9.99 -16.82 -1.47
CA LEU A 5 -8.60 -16.68 -1.91
C LEU A 5 -8.49 -15.68 -3.07
N PHE A 6 -9.39 -15.78 -4.05
CA PHE A 6 -9.44 -14.84 -5.17
C PHE A 6 -9.70 -13.40 -4.70
N SER A 7 -10.70 -13.19 -3.83
CA SER A 7 -10.96 -11.89 -3.24
C SER A 7 -9.75 -11.38 -2.47
N LEU A 8 -9.11 -12.19 -1.62
CA LEU A 8 -7.92 -11.77 -0.87
C LEU A 8 -6.78 -11.30 -1.80
N CYS A 9 -6.54 -12.05 -2.88
CA CYS A 9 -5.56 -11.67 -3.89
C CYS A 9 -5.91 -10.34 -4.57
N VAL A 10 -7.18 -10.13 -4.94
CA VAL A 10 -7.64 -8.86 -5.54
C VAL A 10 -7.46 -7.69 -4.55
N GLY A 11 -7.86 -7.86 -3.29
CA GLY A 11 -7.73 -6.81 -2.27
C GLY A 11 -6.28 -6.48 -1.97
N GLY A 12 -5.43 -7.50 -1.88
CA GLY A 12 -4.00 -7.31 -1.73
C GLY A 12 -3.39 -6.54 -2.90
N LEU A 13 -3.74 -6.88 -4.15
CA LEU A 13 -3.27 -6.16 -5.34
C LEU A 13 -3.78 -4.72 -5.38
N LEU A 14 -5.04 -4.46 -5.01
CA LEU A 14 -5.59 -3.12 -4.92
C LEU A 14 -4.91 -2.29 -3.81
N GLY A 15 -4.63 -2.90 -2.66
CA GLY A 15 -3.88 -2.24 -1.58
C GLY A 15 -2.43 -1.96 -1.97
N LEU A 16 -1.80 -2.88 -2.70
CA LEU A 16 -0.48 -2.70 -3.30
C LEU A 16 -0.48 -1.53 -4.29
N ALA A 17 -1.51 -1.42 -5.14
CA ALA A 17 -1.66 -0.31 -6.06
C ALA A 17 -1.79 1.04 -5.32
N GLY A 18 -2.58 1.09 -4.24
CA GLY A 18 -2.69 2.27 -3.38
C GLY A 18 -1.34 2.71 -2.80
N GLN A 19 -0.56 1.77 -2.27
CA GLN A 19 0.78 2.08 -1.75
C GLN A 19 1.78 2.44 -2.86
N ALA A 20 1.69 1.83 -4.04
CA ALA A 20 2.53 2.16 -5.18
C ALA A 20 2.33 3.62 -5.63
N ILE A 21 1.10 4.13 -5.62
CA ILE A 21 0.80 5.55 -5.90
C ILE A 21 1.56 6.46 -4.93
N ARG A 22 1.53 6.16 -3.61
CA ARG A 22 2.31 6.93 -2.62
C ARG A 22 3.80 6.90 -2.94
N ALA A 23 4.31 5.70 -3.22
CA ALA A 23 5.72 5.47 -3.53
C ALA A 23 6.19 6.34 -4.70
N VAL A 24 5.44 6.36 -5.81
CA VAL A 24 5.76 7.19 -6.98
C VAL A 24 5.75 8.68 -6.63
N VAL A 25 4.76 9.15 -5.87
CA VAL A 25 4.69 10.56 -5.43
C VAL A 25 5.85 10.93 -4.51
N GLY A 26 6.23 10.04 -3.58
CA GLY A 26 7.36 10.25 -2.67
C GLY A 26 8.70 10.32 -3.40
N ILE A 27 8.90 9.44 -4.39
CA ILE A 27 10.08 9.47 -5.26
C ILE A 27 10.12 10.79 -6.04
N LYS A 28 9.01 11.19 -6.67
CA LYS A 28 8.94 12.46 -7.42
C LYS A 28 9.26 13.66 -6.54
N LYS A 29 8.68 13.77 -5.34
CA LYS A 29 8.99 14.84 -4.36
C LYS A 29 10.46 14.87 -3.95
N THR A 30 11.11 13.71 -3.93
CA THR A 30 12.54 13.61 -3.62
C THR A 30 13.38 14.17 -4.76
N PHE A 31 13.00 13.95 -6.02
CA PHE A 31 13.66 14.54 -7.19
C PHE A 31 13.31 16.01 -7.44
N ASP A 32 12.15 16.48 -6.96
CA ASP A 32 11.79 17.91 -7.00
C ASP A 32 12.65 18.77 -6.04
N ASN A 33 13.41 18.15 -5.13
CA ASN A 33 14.39 18.87 -4.32
C ASN A 33 15.67 19.15 -5.14
N PRO A 34 16.04 20.42 -5.34
CA PRO A 34 17.19 20.79 -6.19
C PRO A 34 18.54 20.30 -5.65
N GLU A 35 18.62 19.95 -4.36
CA GLU A 35 19.82 19.39 -3.72
C GLU A 35 19.99 17.87 -3.94
N VAL A 36 18.95 17.19 -4.45
CA VAL A 36 18.99 15.74 -4.66
C VAL A 36 19.48 15.44 -6.07
N THR A 37 20.67 14.87 -6.16
CA THR A 37 21.18 14.29 -7.40
C THR A 37 20.76 12.82 -7.54
N VAL A 38 20.71 12.32 -8.78
CA VAL A 38 20.43 10.89 -9.07
C VAL A 38 21.38 9.96 -8.29
N LYS A 39 22.64 10.37 -8.12
CA LYS A 39 23.65 9.64 -7.35
C LYS A 39 23.30 9.57 -5.86
N ASN A 40 22.94 10.70 -5.25
CA ASN A 40 22.51 10.77 -3.85
C ASN A 40 21.22 10.00 -3.59
N PHE A 41 20.29 9.97 -4.55
CA PHE A 41 19.06 9.19 -4.45
C PHE A 41 19.35 7.69 -4.48
N SER A 42 20.16 7.21 -5.44
CA SER A 42 20.52 5.79 -5.54
C SER A 42 21.22 5.26 -4.29
N GLU A 43 22.06 6.08 -3.66
CA GLU A 43 22.80 5.73 -2.44
C GLU A 43 21.89 5.64 -1.20
N LYS A 44 20.81 6.43 -1.16
CA LYS A 44 19.84 6.48 -0.06
C LYS A 44 18.60 5.60 -0.29
N PHE A 45 18.38 5.14 -1.52
CA PHE A 45 17.20 4.35 -1.86
C PHE A 45 17.37 2.89 -1.40
N GLU A 46 16.71 2.55 -0.31
CA GLU A 46 16.67 1.18 0.18
C GLU A 46 15.54 0.39 -0.47
N GLY A 47 15.85 -0.35 -1.54
CA GLY A 47 14.88 -1.22 -2.23
C GLY A 47 14.20 -2.24 -1.31
N LYS A 48 14.89 -2.72 -0.27
CA LYS A 48 14.30 -3.61 0.76
C LYS A 48 13.20 -2.91 1.55
N ARG A 49 13.45 -1.67 1.99
CA ARG A 49 12.47 -0.86 2.72
C ARG A 49 11.28 -0.52 1.83
N PHE A 50 11.53 -0.21 0.57
CA PHE A 50 10.49 0.00 -0.43
C PHE A 50 9.58 -1.23 -0.60
N PHE A 51 10.19 -2.41 -0.77
CA PHE A 51 9.45 -3.67 -0.89
C PHE A 51 8.63 -3.99 0.37
N ILE A 52 9.20 -3.79 1.55
CA ILE A 52 8.47 -3.95 2.83
C ILE A 52 7.28 -2.98 2.87
N SER A 53 7.45 -1.72 2.48
CA SER A 53 6.35 -0.75 2.42
C SER A 53 5.23 -1.23 1.48
N LEU A 54 5.60 -1.84 0.34
CA LEU A 54 4.66 -2.36 -0.63
C LEU A 54 3.87 -3.56 -0.10
N MET A 55 4.53 -4.44 0.66
CA MET A 55 3.88 -5.55 1.36
C MET A 55 2.96 -5.10 2.49
N ILE A 56 3.27 -3.98 3.14
CA ILE A 56 2.37 -3.33 4.11
C ILE A 56 1.08 -2.88 3.41
N GLY A 57 1.17 -2.24 2.24
CA GLY A 57 0.00 -1.88 1.43
C GLY A 57 -0.82 -3.10 1.00
N PHE A 58 -0.14 -4.18 0.60
CA PHE A 58 -0.77 -5.45 0.23
C PHE A 58 -1.54 -6.07 1.42
N THR A 59 -0.93 -6.12 2.61
CA THR A 59 -1.61 -6.63 3.82
C THR A 59 -2.78 -5.75 4.25
N ALA A 60 -2.66 -4.43 4.16
CA ALA A 60 -3.77 -3.51 4.42
C ALA A 60 -4.95 -3.74 3.44
N GLY A 61 -4.67 -3.98 2.16
CA GLY A 61 -5.70 -4.30 1.16
C GLY A 61 -6.39 -5.64 1.39
N MET A 62 -5.66 -6.68 1.82
CA MET A 62 -6.25 -7.95 2.23
C MET A 62 -7.18 -7.78 3.44
N LEU A 63 -6.74 -7.02 4.45
CA LEU A 63 -7.56 -6.72 5.63
C LEU A 63 -8.81 -5.92 5.27
N ALA A 64 -8.70 -4.96 4.34
CA ALA A 64 -9.85 -4.19 3.86
C ALA A 64 -10.93 -5.08 3.23
N ILE A 65 -10.53 -6.09 2.45
CA ILE A 65 -11.49 -7.06 1.90
C ILE A 65 -12.12 -7.95 2.97
N LEU A 66 -11.37 -8.34 4.01
CA LEU A 66 -11.94 -9.10 5.12
C LEU A 66 -12.96 -8.31 5.94
N LEU A 67 -12.86 -6.98 5.93
CA LEU A 67 -13.81 -6.07 6.59
C LEU A 67 -15.08 -5.82 5.76
N THR A 68 -15.06 -6.14 4.47
CA THR A 68 -16.22 -6.03 3.59
C THR A 68 -16.97 -7.37 3.54
N ASP A 69 -18.30 -7.31 3.49
CA ASP A 69 -19.14 -8.50 3.48
C ASP A 69 -18.78 -9.44 2.29
N PRO A 70 -18.38 -10.70 2.54
CA PRO A 70 -18.06 -11.66 1.49
C PRO A 70 -19.21 -11.95 0.52
N ALA A 71 -20.46 -11.65 0.89
CA ALA A 71 -21.61 -11.71 -0.03
C ALA A 71 -21.52 -10.69 -1.19
N GLN A 72 -20.83 -9.57 -1.02
CA GLN A 72 -20.68 -8.54 -2.05
C GLN A 72 -19.74 -8.92 -3.20
N TYR A 73 -18.99 -10.02 -3.04
CA TYR A 73 -17.99 -10.47 -4.01
C TYR A 73 -18.34 -11.82 -4.65
N LYS A 74 -19.50 -12.39 -4.28
CA LYS A 74 -19.83 -13.79 -4.58
C LYS A 74 -20.27 -14.02 -6.03
N ASP A 75 -20.86 -13.01 -6.67
CA ASP A 75 -21.45 -13.12 -8.01
C ASP A 75 -21.16 -11.93 -8.93
N SER A 76 -20.43 -10.90 -8.48
CA SER A 76 -20.14 -9.71 -9.29
C SER A 76 -18.83 -9.04 -8.87
N MET A 77 -18.16 -8.43 -9.84
CA MET A 77 -17.01 -7.56 -9.58
C MET A 77 -17.43 -6.48 -8.57
N PRO A 78 -16.62 -6.21 -7.52
CA PRO A 78 -16.94 -5.17 -6.55
C PRO A 78 -17.21 -3.84 -7.25
N SER A 79 -18.15 -3.07 -6.72
CA SER A 79 -18.49 -1.75 -7.27
C SER A 79 -17.25 -0.83 -7.27
N ASN A 80 -17.23 0.15 -8.16
CA ASN A 80 -16.14 1.13 -8.24
C ASN A 80 -15.90 1.86 -6.89
N GLU A 81 -16.94 2.01 -6.07
CA GLU A 81 -16.84 2.54 -4.70
C GLU A 81 -16.06 1.61 -3.77
N ILE A 82 -16.33 0.30 -3.80
CA ILE A 82 -15.59 -0.68 -3.00
C ILE A 82 -14.13 -0.74 -3.45
N ILE A 83 -13.88 -0.74 -4.76
CA ILE A 83 -12.52 -0.76 -5.33
C ILE A 83 -11.73 0.47 -4.88
N SER A 84 -12.31 1.67 -5.01
CA SER A 84 -11.66 2.91 -4.57
C SER A 84 -11.47 2.96 -3.05
N GLY A 85 -12.41 2.41 -2.28
CA GLY A 85 -12.30 2.24 -0.84
C GLY A 85 -11.12 1.34 -0.43
N ILE A 86 -10.92 0.21 -1.11
CA ILE A 86 -9.78 -0.69 -0.86
C ILE A 86 -8.45 -0.02 -1.21
N ILE A 87 -8.39 0.71 -2.32
CA ILE A 87 -7.19 1.49 -2.69
C ILE A 87 -6.89 2.55 -1.63
N ALA A 88 -7.92 3.27 -1.17
CA ALA A 88 -7.78 4.28 -0.12
C ALA A 88 -7.37 3.65 1.22
N ALA A 89 -7.88 2.46 1.56
CA ALA A 89 -7.49 1.71 2.74
C ALA A 89 -6.04 1.21 2.64
N GLY A 90 -5.60 0.75 1.47
CA GLY A 90 -4.19 0.39 1.24
C GLY A 90 -3.25 1.59 1.36
N TYR A 91 -3.65 2.74 0.80
CA TYR A 91 -2.94 4.00 0.96
C TYR A 91 -2.90 4.44 2.43
N SER A 92 -4.04 4.60 3.10
CA SER A 92 -4.08 5.09 4.50
C SER A 92 -3.49 4.08 5.49
N GLY A 93 -3.73 2.79 5.30
CA GLY A 93 -3.23 1.71 6.15
C GLY A 93 -1.71 1.61 6.15
N ALA A 94 -1.07 1.83 4.99
CA ALA A 94 0.38 1.89 4.93
C ALA A 94 0.98 3.09 5.70
N ASP A 95 0.34 4.26 5.65
CA ASP A 95 0.73 5.41 6.48
C ASP A 95 0.53 5.13 7.97
N PHE A 96 -0.56 4.47 8.34
CA PHE A 96 -0.83 4.10 9.73
C PHE A 96 0.24 3.15 10.27
N ILE A 97 0.58 2.11 9.51
CA ILE A 97 1.60 1.12 9.90
C ILE A 97 2.99 1.76 9.92
N GLU A 98 3.36 2.55 8.92
CA GLU A 98 4.66 3.23 8.89
C GLU A 98 4.79 4.29 10.01
N GLY A 99 3.72 5.04 10.29
CA GLY A 99 3.65 5.98 11.41
C GLY A 99 3.75 5.29 12.77
N PHE A 100 3.11 4.13 12.93
CA PHE A 100 3.21 3.31 14.14
C PHE A 100 4.63 2.76 14.36
N ILE A 101 5.29 2.29 13.29
CA ILE A 101 6.68 1.80 13.32
C ILE A 101 7.64 2.94 13.69
N ARG A 102 7.51 4.12 13.08
CA ARG A 102 8.31 5.32 13.42
C ARG A 102 8.14 5.73 14.89
N LYS A 103 6.94 5.58 15.45
CA LYS A 103 6.67 5.94 16.86
C LYS A 103 7.30 4.95 17.85
N LYS A 104 7.50 3.69 17.47
CA LYS A 104 8.05 2.64 18.35
C LYS A 104 9.55 2.41 18.22
N VAL A 105 10.19 2.92 17.16
CA VAL A 105 11.65 2.86 17.00
C VAL A 105 12.24 4.26 17.18
N PRO A 106 12.59 4.67 18.42
CA PRO A 106 13.49 5.79 18.60
C PRO A 106 14.86 5.37 18.04
N LEU A 107 15.24 5.94 16.89
CA LEU A 107 16.63 5.91 16.44
C LEU A 107 17.40 6.82 17.41
N GLN A 108 18.11 6.19 18.37
CA GLN A 108 19.23 6.81 19.07
C GLN A 108 20.38 7.00 18.10
#